data_AF-A0A2E8G8D6-F1
#
_entry.id   AF-A0A2E8G8D6-F1
#
_cell.length_a   1.000
_cell.length_b   1.000
_cell.length_c   1.000
_cell.angle_alpha   90.00
_cell.angle_beta   90.00
_cell.angle_gamma   90.00
#
_symmetry.space_group_name_H-M   'P 1'
#
loop_
_entity.id
_entity.type
_entity.pdbx_description
1 polymer ?
#
loop_
_entity_poly.entity_id
_entity_poly.type
_entity_poly.pdbx_seq_one_letter_code
_entity_poly.pdbx_strand_id
1 'polypeptide(L)'
;MSLKHKLMPLVARLITSEGLQQCRRRLLEWRRTLKRQPHQATFYFRIDDPYSVLMAQVMPRFARHFGITITPRVMLYLDQQMYPAADMLAELAPRDAAKLATLHGLDFPEDWQLPPREVSLAATRCLLKHEGDERFWSLAAALADALWRNDHDKLEALLSEHGQQAADRAQLSLEARRDQFLNDGHYLTGTLHYAGEWYWSVERLDHLGHRLNDLGLGSADWPLPYGRAKRARLKDTPEALKGTPLVLYFSFRSPYSYIALARTYALADHYGLDLKIRPVLPMVMRGLTVPKAKRFYILKDAAREARLHAVPFGKVCDPVGAGVERCMAIWPFAEKEGRLREWLRAAATGIWSQGINAASDNGLKFLVENAGLDWNRARRWLDDDDWREQAEANRDAMMAAGSWGVPSFMTQDDMVWGQDRFAIIENSLLASRIDDKD
;
A
#
# COMPACT_ATOMS: atom_id res chain seq x y z
N MET A 1 9.38 28.15 -17.26
CA MET A 1 9.43 26.99 -16.35
C MET A 1 9.81 27.44 -14.94
N SER A 2 8.95 27.23 -13.95
CA SER A 2 9.21 27.60 -12.55
C SER A 2 10.42 26.84 -11.97
N LEU A 3 11.26 27.51 -11.16
CA LEU A 3 12.41 26.89 -10.46
C LEU A 3 12.02 25.62 -9.69
N LYS A 4 10.78 25.57 -9.18
CA LYS A 4 10.23 24.42 -8.46
C LYS A 4 10.33 23.12 -9.26
N HIS A 5 9.99 23.13 -10.56
CA HIS A 5 10.04 21.93 -11.41
C HIS A 5 11.47 21.49 -11.75
N LYS A 6 12.44 22.40 -11.75
CA LYS A 6 13.86 22.06 -11.99
C LYS A 6 14.51 21.44 -10.75
N LEU A 7 14.16 21.92 -9.55
CA LEU A 7 14.74 21.45 -8.29
C LEU A 7 14.07 20.17 -7.77
N MET A 8 12.78 19.98 -8.05
CA MET A 8 12.01 18.84 -7.54
C MET A 8 12.64 17.47 -7.87
N PRO A 9 13.10 17.18 -9.10
CA PRO A 9 13.77 15.90 -9.40
C PRO A 9 15.06 15.67 -8.61
N LEU A 10 15.81 16.73 -8.31
CA LEU A 10 17.04 16.64 -7.53
C LEU A 10 16.74 16.32 -6.06
N VAL A 11 15.74 17.00 -5.48
CA VAL A 11 15.27 16.75 -4.12
C VAL A 11 14.68 15.34 -3.99
N ALA A 12 13.85 14.93 -4.94
CA ALA A 12 13.28 13.58 -4.98
C ALA A 12 14.38 12.52 -5.04
N ARG A 13 15.40 12.72 -5.89
CA ARG A 13 16.55 11.80 -6.02
C ARG A 13 17.31 11.68 -4.72
N LEU A 14 17.47 12.78 -3.99
CA LEU A 14 18.12 12.79 -2.67
C LEU A 14 17.29 12.00 -1.64
N ILE A 15 15.98 12.22 -1.59
CA ILE A 15 15.07 11.56 -0.64
C ILE A 15 15.00 10.05 -0.88
N THR A 16 15.01 9.64 -2.16
CA THR A 16 14.86 8.25 -2.61
C THR A 16 16.20 7.52 -2.82
N SER A 17 17.32 8.20 -2.57
CA SER A 17 18.66 7.63 -2.75
C SER A 17 18.89 6.45 -1.81
N GLU A 18 19.19 5.30 -2.43
CA GLU A 18 19.59 4.10 -1.70
C GLU A 18 20.89 4.30 -0.92
N GLY A 19 21.89 4.95 -1.52
CA GLY A 19 23.15 5.25 -0.83
C GLY A 19 22.94 6.07 0.45
N LEU A 20 22.10 7.13 0.39
CA LEU A 20 21.77 7.91 1.58
C LEU A 20 20.95 7.12 2.60
N GLN A 21 20.06 6.26 2.16
CA GLN A 21 19.34 5.34 3.04
C GLN A 21 20.31 4.40 3.76
N GLN A 22 21.22 3.76 3.03
CA GLN A 22 22.23 2.86 3.60
C GLN A 22 23.17 3.61 4.56
N CYS A 23 23.61 4.83 4.22
CA CYS A 23 24.40 5.67 5.14
C CYS A 23 23.64 5.97 6.45
N ARG A 24 22.33 6.30 6.37
CA ARG A 24 21.49 6.50 7.56
C ARG A 24 21.36 5.23 8.39
N ARG A 25 21.15 4.08 7.74
CA ARG A 25 21.09 2.77 8.41
C ARG A 25 22.40 2.47 9.15
N ARG A 26 23.55 2.63 8.48
CA ARG A 26 24.88 2.44 9.09
C ARG A 26 25.14 3.38 10.26
N LEU A 27 24.73 4.65 10.15
CA LEU A 27 24.86 5.62 11.23
C LEU A 27 24.04 5.24 12.47
N LEU A 28 22.78 4.83 12.26
CA LEU A 28 21.91 4.37 13.36
C LEU A 28 22.43 3.08 14.00
N GLU A 29 22.94 2.16 13.19
CA GLU A 29 23.54 0.90 13.63
C GLU A 29 24.82 1.13 14.46
N TRP A 30 25.68 2.03 13.99
CA TRP A 30 26.86 2.47 14.72
C TRP A 30 26.49 3.09 16.07
N ARG A 31 25.48 3.98 16.10
CA ARG A 31 24.98 4.57 17.35
C ARG A 31 24.41 3.53 18.31
N ARG A 32 23.66 2.54 17.81
CA ARG A 32 23.12 1.44 18.60
C ARG A 32 24.24 0.63 19.26
N THR A 33 25.24 0.24 18.46
CA THR A 33 26.40 -0.55 18.92
C THR A 33 27.22 0.22 19.96
N LEU A 34 27.49 1.51 19.71
CA LEU A 34 28.21 2.38 20.64
C LEU A 34 27.48 2.51 21.99
N LYS A 35 26.14 2.51 21.99
CA LYS A 35 25.31 2.52 23.19
C LYS A 35 25.03 1.14 23.78
N ARG A 36 25.55 0.06 23.18
CA ARG A 36 25.26 -1.35 23.54
C ARG A 36 23.76 -1.65 23.64
N GLN A 37 22.96 -1.02 22.78
CA GLN A 37 21.51 -1.20 22.77
C GLN A 37 21.13 -2.47 22.01
N PRO A 38 20.17 -3.27 22.49
CA PRO A 38 19.65 -4.39 21.70
C PRO A 38 18.89 -3.89 20.47
N HIS A 39 18.64 -4.78 19.52
CA HIS A 39 17.76 -4.47 18.40
C HIS A 39 16.32 -4.40 18.89
N GLN A 40 15.69 -3.23 18.72
CA GLN A 40 14.33 -2.96 19.17
C GLN A 40 13.49 -2.38 18.05
N ALA A 41 12.22 -2.79 18.01
CA ALA A 41 11.20 -2.24 17.13
C ALA A 41 9.91 -1.96 17.92
N THR A 42 9.12 -1.02 17.42
CA THR A 42 7.81 -0.68 17.99
C THR A 42 6.71 -1.03 16.99
N PHE A 43 5.76 -1.86 17.39
CA PHE A 43 4.63 -2.25 16.56
C PHE A 43 3.38 -1.48 16.97
N TYR A 44 2.85 -0.66 16.07
CA TYR A 44 1.66 0.16 16.34
C TYR A 44 0.41 -0.64 15.99
N PHE A 45 -0.25 -1.15 17.03
CA PHE A 45 -1.36 -2.07 16.95
C PHE A 45 -2.68 -1.34 17.19
N ARG A 46 -3.67 -1.60 16.34
CA ARG A 46 -5.06 -1.17 16.54
C ARG A 46 -5.99 -2.36 16.37
N ILE A 47 -6.91 -2.59 17.31
CA ILE A 47 -7.67 -3.84 17.33
C ILE A 47 -8.72 -3.96 16.21
N ASP A 48 -9.27 -2.83 15.77
CA ASP A 48 -10.22 -2.71 14.66
C ASP A 48 -9.51 -2.33 13.33
N ASP A 49 -8.21 -2.65 13.22
CA ASP A 49 -7.48 -2.64 11.97
C ASP A 49 -7.12 -4.08 11.60
N PRO A 50 -7.67 -4.63 10.51
CA PRO A 50 -7.49 -6.03 10.19
C PRO A 50 -6.02 -6.35 9.83
N TYR A 51 -5.26 -5.39 9.30
CA TYR A 51 -3.82 -5.56 9.07
C TYR A 51 -3.02 -5.61 10.37
N SER A 52 -3.46 -4.89 11.41
CA SER A 52 -2.87 -4.98 12.75
C SER A 52 -3.10 -6.36 13.36
N VAL A 53 -4.27 -6.97 13.13
CA VAL A 53 -4.59 -8.33 13.59
C VAL A 53 -3.68 -9.37 12.94
N LEU A 54 -3.51 -9.31 11.61
CA LEU A 54 -2.59 -10.21 10.91
C LEU A 54 -1.15 -10.02 11.41
N MET A 55 -0.70 -8.77 11.53
CA MET A 55 0.65 -8.46 12.02
C MET A 55 0.88 -8.97 13.44
N ALA A 56 -0.10 -8.88 14.34
CA ALA A 56 0.02 -9.37 15.71
C ALA A 56 0.29 -10.88 15.79
N GLN A 57 -0.25 -11.67 14.86
CA GLN A 57 0.05 -13.11 14.75
C GLN A 57 1.46 -13.39 14.21
N VAL A 58 2.07 -12.41 13.52
CA VAL A 58 3.40 -12.53 12.91
C VAL A 58 4.50 -12.02 13.84
N MET A 59 4.25 -10.99 14.65
CA MET A 59 5.29 -10.34 15.47
C MET A 59 6.06 -11.30 16.39
N PRO A 60 5.45 -12.24 17.14
CA PRO A 60 6.19 -13.12 18.05
C PRO A 60 7.21 -14.01 17.33
N ARG A 61 6.81 -14.62 16.21
CA ARG A 61 7.69 -15.48 15.40
C ARG A 61 8.77 -14.66 14.68
N PHE A 62 8.43 -13.45 14.21
CA PHE A 62 9.40 -12.54 13.60
C PHE A 62 10.47 -12.10 14.61
N ALA A 63 10.05 -11.65 15.80
CA ALA A 63 10.93 -11.25 16.90
C ALA A 63 11.91 -12.37 17.28
N ARG A 64 11.38 -13.59 17.46
CA ARG A 64 12.18 -14.78 17.81
C ARG A 64 13.18 -15.13 16.71
N HIS A 65 12.75 -15.14 15.45
CA HIS A 65 13.60 -15.50 14.31
C HIS A 65 14.82 -14.59 14.18
N PHE A 66 14.61 -13.28 14.28
CA PHE A 66 15.68 -12.28 14.13
C PHE A 66 16.37 -11.89 15.44
N GLY A 67 15.93 -12.44 16.59
CA GLY A 67 16.49 -12.08 17.90
C GLY A 67 16.32 -10.59 18.25
N ILE A 68 15.21 -9.98 17.85
CA ILE A 68 14.90 -8.57 18.15
C ILE A 68 13.76 -8.46 19.16
N THR A 69 13.74 -7.38 19.94
CA THR A 69 12.59 -7.06 20.81
C THR A 69 11.57 -6.26 20.02
N ILE A 70 10.30 -6.70 20.01
CA ILE A 70 9.19 -5.93 19.44
C ILE A 70 8.25 -5.53 20.58
N THR A 71 8.11 -4.24 20.81
CA THR A 71 7.19 -3.69 21.82
C THR A 71 5.90 -3.24 21.14
N PRO A 72 4.73 -3.77 21.54
CA PRO A 72 3.46 -3.29 21.03
C PRO A 72 3.17 -1.87 21.55
N ARG A 73 2.48 -1.09 20.73
CA ARG A 73 1.97 0.23 21.05
C ARG A 73 0.50 0.29 20.63
N VAL A 74 -0.39 0.21 21.60
CA VAL A 74 -1.85 0.12 21.40
C VAL A 74 -2.41 1.49 21.01
N MET A 75 -3.17 1.50 19.93
CA MET A 75 -3.79 2.67 19.31
C MET A 75 -5.30 2.42 19.12
N LEU A 76 -6.09 3.48 18.97
CA LEU A 76 -7.49 3.44 18.53
C LEU A 76 -7.88 4.73 17.80
N TYR A 77 -6.99 5.19 16.91
CA TYR A 77 -7.14 6.47 16.23
C TYR A 77 -7.13 6.31 14.71
N LEU A 78 -8.01 7.07 14.06
CA LEU A 78 -8.09 7.28 12.62
C LEU A 78 -8.18 8.79 12.38
N ASP A 79 -7.15 9.39 11.78
CA ASP A 79 -7.23 10.77 11.29
C ASP A 79 -8.06 10.79 10.01
N GLN A 80 -9.29 11.31 10.06
CA GLN A 80 -10.14 11.39 8.86
C GLN A 80 -9.45 12.12 7.69
N GLN A 81 -8.54 13.07 7.95
CA GLN A 81 -7.78 13.75 6.89
C GLN A 81 -6.78 12.81 6.18
N MET A 82 -6.30 11.77 6.87
CA MET A 82 -5.42 10.75 6.30
C MET A 82 -6.19 9.67 5.54
N TYR A 83 -7.50 9.55 5.74
CA TYR A 83 -8.39 8.51 5.19
C TYR A 83 -9.59 9.12 4.46
N PRO A 84 -9.38 9.67 3.24
CA PRO A 84 -10.42 10.40 2.51
C PRO A 84 -11.62 9.57 2.02
N ALA A 85 -11.62 8.26 2.21
CA ALA A 85 -12.75 7.35 1.91
C ALA A 85 -12.81 6.26 3.00
N ALA A 86 -13.00 6.70 4.25
CA ALA A 86 -12.95 5.82 5.42
C ALA A 86 -13.96 4.66 5.34
N ASP A 87 -15.18 4.92 4.86
CA ASP A 87 -16.24 3.90 4.77
C ASP A 87 -15.88 2.79 3.77
N MET A 88 -15.35 3.15 2.60
CA MET A 88 -14.86 2.16 1.64
C MET A 88 -13.65 1.40 2.17
N LEU A 89 -12.76 2.05 2.93
CA LEU A 89 -11.64 1.37 3.56
C LEU A 89 -12.10 0.38 4.63
N ALA A 90 -13.15 0.72 5.39
CA ALA A 90 -13.73 -0.16 6.40
C ALA A 90 -14.21 -1.48 5.77
N GLU A 91 -14.77 -1.42 4.56
CA GLU A 91 -15.22 -2.60 3.81
C GLU A 91 -14.09 -3.33 3.06
N LEU A 92 -13.17 -2.59 2.43
CA LEU A 92 -12.11 -3.16 1.60
C LEU A 92 -11.03 -3.84 2.44
N ALA A 93 -10.63 -3.24 3.56
CA ALA A 93 -9.52 -3.73 4.38
C ALA A 93 -9.74 -5.15 4.96
N PRO A 94 -10.89 -5.50 5.57
CA PRO A 94 -11.11 -6.84 6.09
C PRO A 94 -11.24 -7.89 4.98
N ARG A 95 -11.82 -7.54 3.82
CA ARG A 95 -11.83 -8.42 2.64
C ARG A 95 -10.41 -8.73 2.15
N ASP A 96 -9.54 -7.71 2.06
CA ASP A 96 -8.13 -7.89 1.70
C ASP A 96 -7.39 -8.73 2.76
N ALA A 97 -7.63 -8.45 4.04
CA ALA A 97 -7.01 -9.17 5.14
C ALA A 97 -7.41 -10.65 5.16
N ALA A 98 -8.67 -11.01 4.88
CA ALA A 98 -9.09 -12.42 4.77
C ALA A 98 -8.31 -13.17 3.67
N LYS A 99 -8.11 -12.53 2.50
CA LYS A 99 -7.32 -13.09 1.40
C LYS A 99 -5.85 -13.23 1.75
N LEU A 100 -5.28 -12.24 2.43
CA LEU A 100 -3.90 -12.29 2.93
C LEU A 100 -3.74 -13.36 4.01
N ALA A 101 -4.71 -13.51 4.90
CA ALA A 101 -4.71 -14.52 5.93
C ALA A 101 -4.63 -15.92 5.30
N THR A 102 -5.51 -16.20 4.34
CA THR A 102 -5.49 -17.42 3.53
C THR A 102 -4.14 -17.63 2.84
N LEU A 103 -3.61 -16.60 2.17
CA LEU A 103 -2.35 -16.68 1.42
C LEU A 103 -1.14 -17.01 2.32
N HIS A 104 -1.14 -16.50 3.56
CA HIS A 104 -0.04 -16.62 4.51
C HIS A 104 -0.26 -17.71 5.57
N GLY A 105 -1.41 -18.39 5.58
CA GLY A 105 -1.76 -19.34 6.64
C GLY A 105 -1.88 -18.64 8.01
N LEU A 106 -2.56 -17.50 8.04
CA LEU A 106 -2.93 -16.76 9.24
C LEU A 106 -4.43 -16.86 9.46
N ASP A 107 -4.88 -16.48 10.65
CA ASP A 107 -6.30 -16.55 11.02
C ASP A 107 -6.97 -15.19 10.86
N PHE A 108 -8.03 -15.12 10.08
CA PHE A 108 -8.94 -13.98 10.04
C PHE A 108 -10.33 -14.49 9.62
N PRO A 109 -11.42 -14.09 10.28
CA PRO A 109 -12.75 -14.62 9.97
C PRO A 109 -13.18 -14.26 8.54
N GLU A 110 -13.70 -15.23 7.79
CA GLU A 110 -14.29 -15.00 6.47
C GLU A 110 -15.64 -14.27 6.59
N ASP A 111 -16.38 -14.60 7.64
CA ASP A 111 -17.67 -14.03 8.05
C ASP A 111 -17.51 -12.82 8.99
N TRP A 112 -16.47 -12.03 8.77
CA TRP A 112 -16.16 -10.86 9.60
C TRP A 112 -17.33 -9.87 9.66
N GLN A 113 -17.44 -9.18 10.79
CA GLN A 113 -18.35 -8.05 10.97
C GLN A 113 -17.55 -6.83 11.44
N LEU A 114 -17.94 -5.65 10.96
CA LEU A 114 -17.27 -4.41 11.36
C LEU A 114 -17.42 -4.18 12.87
N PRO A 115 -16.31 -4.10 13.62
CA PRO A 115 -16.36 -3.88 15.06
C PRO A 115 -17.01 -2.54 15.42
N PRO A 116 -18.03 -2.51 16.30
CA PRO A 116 -18.59 -1.25 16.79
C PRO A 116 -17.54 -0.49 17.62
N ARG A 117 -17.49 0.83 17.47
CA ARG A 117 -16.47 1.69 18.11
C ARG A 117 -16.37 1.50 19.63
N GLU A 118 -17.51 1.41 20.32
CA GLU A 118 -17.55 1.22 21.78
C GLU A 118 -16.95 -0.13 22.20
N VAL A 119 -17.21 -1.18 21.41
CA VAL A 119 -16.69 -2.52 21.64
C VAL A 119 -15.18 -2.55 21.39
N SER A 120 -14.71 -1.92 20.30
CA SER A 120 -13.29 -1.71 20.02
C SER A 120 -12.59 -0.92 21.13
N LEU A 121 -13.25 0.08 21.71
CA LEU A 121 -12.70 0.87 22.83
C LEU A 121 -12.55 0.03 24.09
N ALA A 122 -13.54 -0.80 24.45
CA ALA A 122 -13.44 -1.70 25.60
C ALA A 122 -12.27 -2.68 25.46
N ALA A 123 -12.14 -3.32 24.30
CA ALA A 123 -11.03 -4.23 24.01
C ALA A 123 -9.66 -3.51 23.99
N THR A 124 -9.61 -2.29 23.44
CA THR A 124 -8.41 -1.44 23.48
C THR A 124 -8.00 -1.11 24.91
N ARG A 125 -8.95 -0.81 25.80
CA ARG A 125 -8.67 -0.51 27.21
C ARG A 125 -8.12 -1.73 27.96
N CYS A 126 -8.58 -2.93 27.62
CA CYS A 126 -7.98 -4.18 28.09
C CYS A 126 -6.52 -4.29 27.63
N LEU A 127 -6.27 -4.09 26.33
CA LEU A 127 -4.91 -4.17 25.78
C LEU A 127 -3.96 -3.09 26.32
N LEU A 128 -4.42 -1.87 26.57
CA LEU A 128 -3.62 -0.82 27.18
C LEU A 128 -3.13 -1.20 28.59
N LYS A 129 -3.97 -1.87 29.37
CA LYS A 129 -3.63 -2.36 30.70
C LYS A 129 -2.49 -3.39 30.66
N HIS A 130 -2.44 -4.19 29.60
CA HIS A 130 -1.53 -5.32 29.41
C HIS A 130 -0.45 -5.07 28.33
N GLU A 131 -0.22 -3.82 27.91
CA GLU A 131 0.71 -3.46 26.81
C GLU A 131 2.16 -3.93 27.08
N GLY A 132 2.55 -4.04 28.36
CA GLY A 132 3.88 -4.48 28.79
C GLY A 132 3.99 -5.98 29.11
N ASP A 133 2.89 -6.74 29.02
CA ASP A 133 2.85 -8.12 29.49
C ASP A 133 3.33 -9.10 28.42
N GLU A 134 4.01 -10.19 28.83
CA GLU A 134 4.46 -11.25 27.91
C GLU A 134 3.30 -11.91 27.16
N ARG A 135 2.10 -11.90 27.76
CA ARG A 135 0.86 -12.46 27.20
C ARG A 135 0.11 -11.52 26.27
N PHE A 136 0.64 -10.32 26.02
CA PHE A 136 0.00 -9.31 25.15
C PHE A 136 -0.45 -9.91 23.81
N TRP A 137 0.41 -10.67 23.15
CA TRP A 137 0.13 -11.20 21.81
C TRP A 137 -1.01 -12.21 21.79
N SER A 138 -1.06 -13.11 22.78
CA SER A 138 -2.16 -14.08 22.92
C SER A 138 -3.47 -13.38 23.28
N LEU A 139 -3.43 -12.37 24.14
CA LEU A 139 -4.60 -11.59 24.51
C LEU A 139 -5.13 -10.77 23.33
N ALA A 140 -4.24 -10.11 22.58
CA ALA A 140 -4.59 -9.35 21.38
C ALA A 140 -5.22 -10.24 20.31
N ALA A 141 -4.68 -11.45 20.09
CA ALA A 141 -5.27 -12.42 19.17
C ALA A 141 -6.67 -12.86 19.62
N ALA A 142 -6.85 -13.21 20.89
CA ALA A 142 -8.14 -13.67 21.42
C ALA A 142 -9.22 -12.57 21.39
N LEU A 143 -8.87 -11.34 21.80
CA LEU A 143 -9.78 -10.20 21.74
C LEU A 143 -10.11 -9.83 20.29
N ALA A 144 -9.14 -9.84 19.38
CA ALA A 144 -9.39 -9.55 17.97
C ALA A 144 -10.31 -10.59 17.34
N ASP A 145 -10.07 -11.88 17.58
CA ASP A 145 -10.93 -12.96 17.05
C ASP A 145 -12.38 -12.80 17.53
N ALA A 146 -12.60 -12.58 18.84
CA ALA A 146 -13.94 -12.34 19.38
C ALA A 146 -14.59 -11.08 18.78
N LEU A 147 -13.81 -9.99 18.67
CA LEU A 147 -14.27 -8.71 18.14
C LEU A 147 -14.71 -8.80 16.67
N TRP A 148 -13.88 -9.37 15.81
CA TRP A 148 -14.13 -9.45 14.36
C TRP A 148 -15.19 -10.49 13.98
N ARG A 149 -15.45 -11.48 14.85
CA ARG A 149 -16.56 -12.43 14.73
C ARG A 149 -17.87 -11.96 15.37
N ASN A 150 -17.85 -10.81 16.04
CA ASN A 150 -18.98 -10.29 16.82
C ASN A 150 -19.45 -11.25 17.96
N ASP A 151 -18.50 -11.98 18.54
CA ASP A 151 -18.72 -12.92 19.65
C ASP A 151 -18.71 -12.17 20.99
N HIS A 152 -19.90 -11.71 21.39
CA HIS A 152 -20.09 -10.89 22.58
C HIS A 152 -19.77 -11.64 23.88
N ASP A 153 -20.17 -12.91 23.97
CA ASP A 153 -20.00 -13.73 25.18
C ASP A 153 -18.51 -13.96 25.46
N LYS A 154 -17.74 -14.32 24.41
CA LYS A 154 -16.29 -14.51 24.52
C LYS A 154 -15.59 -13.20 24.86
N LEU A 155 -16.01 -12.09 24.26
CA LEU A 155 -15.43 -10.78 24.54
C LEU A 155 -15.68 -10.37 25.99
N GLU A 156 -16.92 -10.51 26.49
CA GLU A 156 -17.27 -10.18 27.88
C GLU A 156 -16.49 -11.04 28.88
N ALA A 157 -16.32 -12.33 28.60
CA ALA A 157 -15.52 -13.24 29.41
C ALA A 157 -14.05 -12.76 29.49
N LEU A 158 -13.42 -12.46 28.34
CA LEU A 158 -12.04 -11.97 28.27
C LEU A 158 -11.87 -10.62 29.00
N LEU A 159 -12.82 -9.70 28.83
CA LEU A 159 -12.79 -8.39 29.49
C LEU A 159 -12.99 -8.50 31.00
N SER A 160 -13.79 -9.46 31.47
CA SER A 160 -14.01 -9.73 32.89
C SER A 160 -12.79 -10.39 33.54
N GLU A 161 -12.15 -11.34 32.85
CA GLU A 161 -10.95 -12.03 33.33
C GLU A 161 -9.74 -11.09 33.45
N HIS A 162 -9.45 -10.34 32.39
CA HIS A 162 -8.24 -9.51 32.33
C HIS A 162 -8.45 -8.10 32.87
N GLY A 163 -9.69 -7.61 32.86
CA GLY A 163 -10.05 -6.25 33.27
C GLY A 163 -9.58 -5.18 32.29
N GLN A 164 -9.94 -3.93 32.56
CA GLN A 164 -9.70 -2.80 31.65
C GLN A 164 -9.00 -1.65 32.36
N GLN A 165 -8.23 -0.86 31.62
CA GLN A 165 -7.76 0.43 32.11
C GLN A 165 -8.94 1.40 32.32
N ALA A 166 -8.85 2.26 33.33
CA ALA A 166 -9.84 3.32 33.57
C ALA A 166 -9.98 4.24 32.34
N ALA A 167 -11.20 4.68 32.04
CA ALA A 167 -11.53 5.33 30.77
C ALA A 167 -10.78 6.66 30.55
N ASP A 168 -10.67 7.48 31.60
CA ASP A 168 -9.92 8.73 31.64
C ASP A 168 -8.42 8.53 31.33
N ARG A 169 -7.79 7.55 32.01
CA ARG A 169 -6.39 7.21 31.80
C ARG A 169 -6.16 6.65 30.40
N ALA A 170 -7.10 5.85 29.89
CA ALA A 170 -7.05 5.29 28.54
C ALA A 170 -7.16 6.38 27.47
N GLN A 171 -8.04 7.36 27.65
CA GLN A 171 -8.17 8.49 26.73
C GLN A 171 -6.87 9.30 26.65
N LEU A 172 -6.32 9.74 27.80
CA LEU A 172 -5.05 10.47 27.85
C LEU A 172 -3.90 9.67 27.21
N SER A 173 -3.88 8.37 27.47
CA SER A 173 -2.94 7.42 26.89
C SER A 173 -3.02 7.37 25.36
N LEU A 174 -4.21 7.31 24.79
CA LEU A 174 -4.43 7.24 23.34
C LEU A 174 -4.13 8.58 22.65
N GLU A 175 -4.49 9.70 23.27
CA GLU A 175 -4.22 11.05 22.75
C GLU A 175 -2.71 11.33 22.68
N ALA A 176 -1.97 11.09 23.77
CA ALA A 176 -0.52 11.27 23.79
C ALA A 176 0.19 10.37 22.76
N ARG A 177 -0.30 9.14 22.58
CA ARG A 177 0.19 8.19 21.57
C ARG A 177 -0.06 8.67 20.15
N ARG A 178 -1.26 9.17 19.87
CA ARG A 178 -1.63 9.76 18.57
C ARG A 178 -0.66 10.89 18.21
N ASP A 179 -0.47 11.84 19.12
CA ASP A 179 0.33 13.02 18.85
C ASP A 179 1.80 12.64 18.59
N GLN A 180 2.34 11.70 19.38
CA GLN A 180 3.66 11.13 19.12
C GLN A 180 3.75 10.44 17.75
N PHE A 181 2.77 9.61 17.40
CA PHE A 181 2.77 8.85 16.15
C PHE A 181 2.74 9.76 14.91
N LEU A 182 1.95 10.82 14.95
CA LEU A 182 1.91 11.84 13.89
C LEU A 182 3.22 12.63 13.82
N ASN A 183 3.82 12.96 14.97
CA ASN A 183 5.13 13.63 15.04
C ASN A 183 6.27 12.77 14.48
N ASP A 184 6.23 11.45 14.71
CA ASP A 184 7.18 10.49 14.14
C ASP A 184 7.00 10.31 12.62
N GLY A 185 5.96 10.93 12.04
CA GLY A 185 5.76 11.06 10.61
C GLY A 185 5.03 9.89 9.97
N HIS A 186 4.23 9.15 10.75
CA HIS A 186 3.42 8.04 10.25
C HIS A 186 1.95 8.15 10.68
N TYR A 187 1.08 7.34 10.05
CA TYR A 187 -0.37 7.45 10.24
C TYR A 187 -1.13 6.12 10.04
N LEU A 188 -0.47 5.07 9.52
CA LEU A 188 -1.06 3.75 9.32
C LEU A 188 -0.77 2.86 10.51
N THR A 189 -1.80 2.32 11.15
CA THR A 189 -1.65 1.21 12.11
C THR A 189 -1.29 -0.08 11.37
N GLY A 190 -0.99 -1.14 12.11
CA GLY A 190 -0.47 -2.38 11.51
C GLY A 190 0.93 -2.17 10.94
N THR A 191 1.68 -1.23 11.52
CA THR A 191 3.01 -0.84 11.06
C THR A 191 4.05 -1.14 12.12
N LEU A 192 5.21 -1.62 11.67
CA LEU A 192 6.38 -1.81 12.51
C LEU A 192 7.38 -0.68 12.25
N HIS A 193 7.90 -0.09 13.31
CA HIS A 193 8.95 0.92 13.25
C HIS A 193 10.27 0.34 13.74
N TYR A 194 11.29 0.32 12.89
CA TYR A 194 12.62 -0.16 13.23
C TYR A 194 13.70 0.79 12.70
N ALA A 195 14.45 1.38 13.64
CA ALA A 195 15.59 2.25 13.38
C ALA A 195 15.32 3.28 12.26
N GLY A 196 14.27 4.09 12.45
CA GLY A 196 13.91 5.23 11.59
C GLY A 196 13.17 4.86 10.30
N GLU A 197 12.78 3.60 10.11
CA GLU A 197 12.02 3.13 8.96
C GLU A 197 10.73 2.43 9.39
N TRP A 198 9.68 2.65 8.59
CA TRP A 198 8.35 2.10 8.77
C TRP A 198 8.10 0.93 7.83
N TYR A 199 7.40 -0.09 8.31
CA TYR A 199 7.07 -1.32 7.57
C TYR A 199 5.59 -1.61 7.83
N TRP A 200 4.74 -1.11 6.94
CA TRP A 200 3.29 -1.31 7.02
C TRP A 200 2.92 -2.70 6.49
N SER A 201 2.04 -3.39 7.24
CA SER A 201 1.50 -4.72 6.96
C SER A 201 2.54 -5.84 6.81
N VAL A 202 2.08 -7.08 6.64
CA VAL A 202 2.94 -8.27 6.49
C VAL A 202 3.86 -8.12 5.29
N GLU A 203 3.39 -7.44 4.24
CA GLU A 203 4.04 -7.32 2.95
C GLU A 203 5.31 -6.47 3.01
N ARG A 204 5.49 -5.58 3.99
CA ARG A 204 6.75 -4.82 4.13
C ARG A 204 7.76 -5.49 5.06
N LEU A 205 7.41 -6.63 5.68
CA LEU A 205 8.35 -7.37 6.53
C LEU A 205 9.48 -8.03 5.71
N ASP A 206 9.32 -8.21 4.40
CA ASP A 206 10.41 -8.65 3.52
C ASP A 206 11.59 -7.67 3.50
N HIS A 207 11.31 -6.37 3.42
CA HIS A 207 12.32 -5.31 3.49
C HIS A 207 13.05 -5.29 4.83
N LEU A 208 12.32 -5.49 5.92
CA LEU A 208 12.94 -5.55 7.24
C LEU A 208 13.73 -6.85 7.41
N GLY A 209 13.18 -7.98 6.97
CA GLY A 209 13.84 -9.28 7.04
C GLY A 209 15.19 -9.27 6.32
N HIS A 210 15.24 -8.79 5.07
CA HIS A 210 16.50 -8.62 4.34
C HIS A 210 17.47 -7.70 5.08
N ARG A 211 16.99 -6.56 5.59
CA ARG A 211 17.83 -5.62 6.37
C ARG A 211 18.39 -6.27 7.64
N LEU A 212 17.62 -7.10 8.33
CA LEU A 212 18.08 -7.79 9.54
C LEU A 212 19.06 -8.91 9.19
N ASN A 213 18.83 -9.65 8.10
CA ASN A 213 19.82 -10.63 7.60
C ASN A 213 21.14 -9.95 7.20
N ASP A 214 21.11 -8.78 6.56
CA ASP A 214 22.31 -7.99 6.24
C ASP A 214 23.10 -7.55 7.50
N LEU A 215 22.42 -7.46 8.64
CA LEU A 215 23.03 -7.20 9.95
C LEU A 215 23.52 -8.47 10.66
N GLY A 216 23.38 -9.65 10.03
CA GLY A 216 23.75 -10.94 10.60
C GLY A 216 22.73 -11.51 11.58
N LEU A 217 21.47 -11.05 11.54
CA LEU A 217 20.40 -11.52 12.41
C LEU A 217 19.48 -12.51 11.70
N GLY A 218 19.09 -13.56 12.42
CA GLY A 218 18.24 -14.64 11.92
C GLY A 218 18.85 -15.40 10.74
N SER A 219 18.09 -16.35 10.17
CA SER A 219 18.46 -17.03 8.93
C SER A 219 17.68 -16.46 7.73
N ALA A 220 18.08 -16.86 6.52
CA ALA A 220 17.37 -16.55 5.28
C ALA A 220 16.06 -17.35 5.13
N ASP A 221 15.89 -18.43 5.89
CA ASP A 221 14.69 -19.26 5.90
C ASP A 221 13.64 -18.64 6.83
N TRP A 222 12.94 -17.62 6.32
CA TRP A 222 11.97 -16.88 7.13
C TRP A 222 10.76 -17.74 7.55
N PRO A 223 10.15 -17.46 8.72
CA PRO A 223 8.98 -18.21 9.21
C PRO A 223 7.75 -18.10 8.31
N LEU A 224 7.69 -17.03 7.51
CA LEU A 224 6.64 -16.77 6.54
C LEU A 224 7.24 -16.11 5.30
N PRO A 225 6.68 -16.36 4.11
CA PRO A 225 7.10 -15.68 2.89
C PRO A 225 6.48 -14.28 2.84
N TYR A 226 7.02 -13.32 3.59
CA TYR A 226 6.45 -11.96 3.74
C TYR A 226 6.18 -11.25 2.41
N GLY A 227 7.00 -11.48 1.39
CA GLY A 227 6.82 -10.89 0.06
C GLY A 227 5.86 -11.66 -0.88
N ARG A 228 5.18 -12.71 -0.41
CA ARG A 228 4.36 -13.62 -1.26
C ARG A 228 3.25 -12.86 -1.99
N ALA A 229 2.49 -12.02 -1.30
CA ALA A 229 1.39 -11.26 -1.89
C ALA A 229 1.84 -10.39 -3.07
N LYS A 230 3.09 -9.92 -3.03
CA LYS A 230 3.68 -9.08 -4.07
C LYS A 230 3.98 -9.82 -5.36
N ARG A 231 3.88 -11.15 -5.48
CA ARG A 231 4.34 -11.87 -6.68
C ARG A 231 3.26 -12.81 -7.22
N ALA A 232 2.89 -12.60 -8.48
CA ALA A 232 2.20 -13.62 -9.27
C ALA A 232 3.18 -14.78 -9.53
N ARG A 233 2.68 -16.01 -9.58
CA ARG A 233 3.49 -17.20 -9.83
C ARG A 233 3.86 -17.33 -11.30
N LEU A 234 2.95 -16.96 -12.20
CA LEU A 234 3.10 -17.03 -13.67
C LEU A 234 3.64 -18.37 -14.14
N LYS A 235 3.10 -19.47 -13.61
CA LYS A 235 3.56 -20.83 -13.92
C LYS A 235 2.70 -21.49 -15.00
N ASP A 236 1.40 -21.50 -14.75
CA ASP A 236 0.43 -22.19 -15.61
C ASP A 236 -0.08 -21.23 -16.70
N THR A 237 -0.48 -21.75 -17.85
CA THR A 237 -1.15 -20.99 -18.92
C THR A 237 -2.45 -21.70 -19.32
N PRO A 238 -3.45 -21.77 -18.43
CA PRO A 238 -4.71 -22.41 -18.76
C PRO A 238 -5.39 -21.63 -19.89
N GLU A 239 -5.69 -22.30 -21.01
CA GLU A 239 -6.34 -21.68 -22.17
C GLU A 239 -7.67 -21.00 -21.79
N ALA A 240 -8.33 -21.50 -20.73
CA ALA A 240 -9.56 -20.94 -20.18
C ALA A 240 -9.45 -19.48 -19.68
N LEU A 241 -8.25 -18.99 -19.36
CA LEU A 241 -8.05 -17.59 -18.95
C LEU A 241 -7.98 -16.62 -20.12
N LYS A 242 -7.73 -17.10 -21.33
CA LYS A 242 -7.56 -16.24 -22.50
C LYS A 242 -8.84 -15.44 -22.79
N GLY A 243 -8.68 -14.14 -22.97
CA GLY A 243 -9.78 -13.20 -23.18
C GLY A 243 -10.55 -12.84 -21.90
N THR A 244 -10.21 -13.40 -20.73
CA THR A 244 -10.82 -13.01 -19.46
C THR A 244 -10.51 -11.55 -19.15
N PRO A 245 -11.51 -10.74 -18.74
CA PRO A 245 -11.29 -9.33 -18.48
C PRO A 245 -10.41 -9.11 -17.24
N LEU A 246 -9.47 -8.17 -17.36
CA LEU A 246 -8.75 -7.58 -16.24
C LEU A 246 -8.77 -6.06 -16.40
N VAL A 247 -9.29 -5.33 -15.42
CA VAL A 247 -9.29 -3.88 -15.45
C VAL A 247 -8.27 -3.33 -14.46
N LEU A 248 -7.35 -2.49 -14.93
CA LEU A 248 -6.44 -1.71 -14.09
C LEU A 248 -6.91 -0.27 -13.98
N TYR A 249 -7.31 0.15 -12.78
CA TYR A 249 -7.50 1.56 -12.45
C TYR A 249 -6.15 2.22 -12.16
N PHE A 250 -5.77 3.17 -13.01
CA PHE A 250 -4.42 3.74 -13.06
C PHE A 250 -4.43 5.24 -12.76
N SER A 251 -3.38 5.78 -12.17
CA SER A 251 -3.18 7.24 -12.15
C SER A 251 -1.74 7.62 -12.47
N PHE A 252 -1.57 8.59 -13.37
CA PHE A 252 -0.27 9.17 -13.71
C PHE A 252 0.46 9.76 -12.49
N ARG A 253 -0.30 10.13 -11.45
CA ARG A 253 0.22 10.68 -10.20
C ARG A 253 0.40 9.64 -9.08
N SER A 254 0.22 8.35 -9.36
CA SER A 254 0.47 7.29 -8.38
C SER A 254 1.82 6.59 -8.65
N PRO A 255 2.78 6.66 -7.73
CA PRO A 255 4.03 5.91 -7.88
C PRO A 255 3.79 4.39 -7.84
N TYR A 256 2.77 3.94 -7.09
CA TYR A 256 2.41 2.52 -7.04
C TYR A 256 1.75 2.05 -8.34
N SER A 257 0.96 2.91 -9.02
CA SER A 257 0.45 2.57 -10.36
C SER A 257 1.58 2.44 -11.36
N TYR A 258 2.62 3.27 -11.26
CA TYR A 258 3.83 3.13 -12.07
C TYR A 258 4.57 1.80 -11.81
N ILE A 259 4.79 1.45 -10.54
CA ILE A 259 5.48 0.20 -10.15
C ILE A 259 4.70 -1.03 -10.61
N ALA A 260 3.36 -1.00 -10.55
CA ALA A 260 2.51 -2.09 -10.99
C ALA A 260 2.48 -2.27 -12.51
N LEU A 261 2.63 -1.19 -13.29
CA LEU A 261 2.28 -1.15 -14.71
C LEU A 261 2.91 -2.27 -15.55
N ALA A 262 4.23 -2.42 -15.50
CA ALA A 262 4.93 -3.44 -16.28
C ALA A 262 4.54 -4.86 -15.86
N ARG A 263 4.26 -5.03 -14.56
CA ARG A 263 3.88 -6.32 -13.97
C ARG A 263 2.45 -6.70 -14.36
N THR A 264 1.56 -5.72 -14.48
CA THR A 264 0.20 -5.91 -15.02
C THR A 264 0.25 -6.37 -16.47
N TYR A 265 1.09 -5.75 -17.30
CA TYR A 265 1.27 -6.20 -18.68
C TYR A 265 1.83 -7.61 -18.76
N ALA A 266 2.83 -7.95 -17.95
CA ALA A 266 3.37 -9.31 -17.89
C ALA A 266 2.30 -10.34 -17.49
N LEU A 267 1.45 -10.01 -16.50
CA LEU A 267 0.34 -10.86 -16.09
C LEU A 267 -0.68 -11.06 -17.22
N ALA A 268 -1.07 -9.98 -17.89
CA ALA A 268 -2.02 -10.03 -19.00
C ALA A 268 -1.47 -10.80 -20.20
N ASP A 269 -0.21 -10.57 -20.57
CA ASP A 269 0.45 -11.24 -21.69
C ASP A 269 0.63 -12.73 -21.42
N HIS A 270 1.00 -13.12 -20.19
CA HIS A 270 1.19 -14.52 -19.80
C HIS A 270 -0.10 -15.33 -19.90
N TYR A 271 -1.23 -14.76 -19.46
CA TYR A 271 -2.52 -15.45 -19.44
C TYR A 271 -3.42 -15.13 -20.64
N GLY A 272 -2.98 -14.24 -21.55
CA GLY A 272 -3.78 -13.78 -22.70
C GLY A 272 -5.06 -13.02 -22.30
N LEU A 273 -5.02 -12.23 -21.22
CA LEU A 273 -6.18 -11.51 -20.68
C LEU A 273 -6.63 -10.34 -21.57
N ASP A 274 -7.93 -10.01 -21.55
CA ASP A 274 -8.46 -8.74 -22.07
C ASP A 274 -8.18 -7.62 -21.04
N LEU A 275 -6.95 -7.08 -21.08
CA LEU A 275 -6.53 -6.02 -20.19
C LEU A 275 -7.07 -4.66 -20.64
N LYS A 276 -7.93 -4.06 -19.80
CA LYS A 276 -8.40 -2.67 -19.94
C LYS A 276 -7.73 -1.79 -18.90
N ILE A 277 -7.13 -0.69 -19.34
CA ILE A 277 -6.58 0.31 -18.42
C ILE A 277 -7.54 1.48 -18.36
N ARG A 278 -7.96 1.83 -17.14
CA ARG A 278 -8.89 2.92 -16.84
C ARG A 278 -8.17 3.99 -16.02
N PRO A 279 -7.57 5.01 -16.65
CA PRO A 279 -6.99 6.14 -15.93
C PRO A 279 -8.05 6.91 -15.14
N VAL A 280 -7.68 7.31 -13.92
CA VAL A 280 -8.50 8.10 -13.00
C VAL A 280 -7.73 9.31 -12.46
N LEU A 281 -8.45 10.39 -12.19
CA LEU A 281 -7.88 11.60 -11.61
C LEU A 281 -7.49 11.41 -10.12
N PRO A 282 -6.33 11.93 -9.69
CA PRO A 282 -5.85 11.77 -8.33
C PRO A 282 -6.72 12.55 -7.33
N MET A 283 -6.88 12.00 -6.12
CA MET A 283 -7.66 12.60 -5.02
C MET A 283 -7.30 14.06 -4.69
N VAL A 284 -6.03 14.45 -4.83
CA VAL A 284 -5.59 15.83 -4.52
C VAL A 284 -6.15 16.86 -5.50
N MET A 285 -6.41 16.45 -6.74
CA MET A 285 -7.07 17.32 -7.70
C MET A 285 -8.60 17.36 -7.49
N ARG A 286 -9.10 16.63 -6.49
CA ARG A 286 -10.48 16.62 -6.02
C ARG A 286 -10.67 17.38 -4.70
N GLY A 287 -9.74 18.28 -4.33
CA GLY A 287 -9.85 19.13 -3.15
C GLY A 287 -9.26 18.56 -1.85
N LEU A 288 -8.71 17.34 -1.86
CA LEU A 288 -8.14 16.70 -0.67
C LEU A 288 -6.67 17.08 -0.49
N THR A 289 -6.30 17.63 0.67
CA THR A 289 -4.89 17.89 0.97
C THR A 289 -4.21 16.62 1.50
N VAL A 290 -3.02 16.29 0.98
CA VAL A 290 -2.21 15.17 1.50
C VAL A 290 -1.12 15.73 2.39
N PRO A 291 -1.09 15.42 3.70
CA PRO A 291 -0.08 15.93 4.62
C PRO A 291 1.35 15.61 4.20
N LYS A 292 2.32 16.46 4.56
CA LYS A 292 3.74 16.30 4.17
C LYS A 292 4.31 14.95 4.58
N ALA A 293 4.05 14.50 5.81
CA ALA A 293 4.51 13.22 6.33
C ALA A 293 4.07 12.04 5.43
N LYS A 294 2.77 12.01 5.09
CA LYS A 294 2.19 11.02 4.16
C LYS A 294 2.88 11.01 2.80
N ARG A 295 3.15 12.19 2.21
CA ARG A 295 3.88 12.29 0.93
C ARG A 295 5.29 11.71 1.00
N PHE A 296 6.05 12.04 2.06
CA PHE A 296 7.41 11.55 2.21
C PHE A 296 7.46 10.05 2.50
N TYR A 297 6.52 9.52 3.29
CA TYR A 297 6.40 8.09 3.52
C TYR A 297 6.16 7.35 2.20
N ILE A 298 5.11 7.73 1.45
CA ILE A 298 4.77 7.10 0.16
C ILE A 298 5.94 7.14 -0.81
N LEU A 299 6.64 8.28 -0.92
CA LEU A 299 7.77 8.41 -1.84
C LEU A 299 8.94 7.48 -1.46
N LYS A 300 9.27 7.37 -0.16
CA LYS A 300 10.34 6.48 0.31
C LYS A 300 9.96 5.01 0.19
N ASP A 301 8.71 4.66 0.50
CA ASP A 301 8.22 3.29 0.39
C ASP A 301 8.15 2.85 -1.07
N ALA A 302 7.58 3.67 -1.96
CA ALA A 302 7.59 3.43 -3.40
C ALA A 302 9.02 3.25 -3.95
N ALA A 303 10.01 4.01 -3.46
CA ALA A 303 11.40 3.80 -3.87
C ALA A 303 11.99 2.47 -3.39
N ARG A 304 11.52 1.90 -2.26
CA ARG A 304 11.90 0.54 -1.81
C ARG A 304 11.23 -0.52 -2.69
N GLU A 305 9.93 -0.38 -2.95
CA GLU A 305 9.17 -1.32 -3.79
C GLU A 305 9.65 -1.28 -5.26
N ALA A 306 9.96 -0.11 -5.79
CA ALA A 306 10.51 0.02 -7.14
C ALA A 306 11.85 -0.72 -7.28
N ARG A 307 12.74 -0.61 -6.27
CA ARG A 307 14.00 -1.38 -6.25
C ARG A 307 13.76 -2.89 -6.17
N LEU A 308 12.83 -3.34 -5.32
CA LEU A 308 12.45 -4.75 -5.19
C LEU A 308 12.00 -5.34 -6.54
N HIS A 309 11.30 -4.54 -7.35
CA HIS A 309 10.79 -4.94 -8.65
C HIS A 309 11.65 -4.51 -9.84
N ALA A 310 12.87 -4.01 -9.60
CA ALA A 310 13.78 -3.50 -10.64
C ALA A 310 13.16 -2.41 -11.55
N VAL A 311 12.25 -1.61 -11.01
CA VAL A 311 11.62 -0.47 -11.69
C VAL A 311 12.48 0.78 -11.45
N PRO A 312 12.94 1.48 -12.51
CA PRO A 312 13.69 2.73 -12.35
C PRO A 312 12.90 3.78 -11.57
N PHE A 313 13.51 4.44 -10.59
CA PHE A 313 12.79 5.41 -9.76
C PHE A 313 13.73 6.46 -9.18
N GLY A 314 13.21 7.66 -8.89
CA GLY A 314 13.82 8.57 -7.94
C GLY A 314 14.05 9.99 -8.44
N LYS A 315 14.28 10.22 -9.74
CA LYS A 315 14.19 11.59 -10.30
C LYS A 315 12.73 11.90 -10.59
N VAL A 316 11.97 12.24 -9.56
CA VAL A 316 10.52 12.45 -9.68
C VAL A 316 10.21 13.89 -10.07
N CYS A 317 9.34 14.07 -11.07
CA CYS A 317 8.65 15.34 -11.32
C CYS A 317 7.13 15.14 -11.14
N ASP A 318 6.60 15.38 -9.93
CA ASP A 318 5.16 15.19 -9.62
C ASP A 318 4.30 15.98 -10.63
N PRO A 319 3.41 15.30 -11.40
CA PRO A 319 2.66 15.92 -12.48
C PRO A 319 1.42 16.67 -11.99
N VAL A 320 1.14 16.73 -10.68
CA VAL A 320 -0.08 17.30 -10.10
C VAL A 320 -0.52 18.62 -10.76
N GLY A 321 -1.82 18.73 -11.05
CA GLY A 321 -2.39 19.83 -11.84
C GLY A 321 -2.24 19.57 -13.34
N ALA A 322 -1.79 20.57 -14.09
CA ALA A 322 -1.74 20.55 -15.54
C ALA A 322 -0.95 19.36 -16.14
N GLY A 323 0.06 18.82 -15.44
CA GLY A 323 0.80 17.67 -15.94
C GLY A 323 -0.05 16.40 -16.00
N VAL A 324 -0.93 16.18 -15.02
CA VAL A 324 -1.90 15.08 -15.02
C VAL A 324 -2.93 15.31 -16.11
N GLU A 325 -3.53 16.50 -16.19
CA GLU A 325 -4.58 16.80 -17.19
C GLU A 325 -4.05 16.59 -18.61
N ARG A 326 -2.85 17.08 -18.89
CA ARG A 326 -2.20 16.86 -20.19
C ARG A 326 -1.89 15.38 -20.45
N CYS A 327 -1.55 14.60 -19.43
CA CYS A 327 -1.37 13.17 -19.62
C CYS A 327 -2.69 12.44 -19.92
N MET A 328 -3.77 12.87 -19.27
CA MET A 328 -5.13 12.35 -19.50
C MET A 328 -5.66 12.75 -20.88
N ALA A 329 -5.40 13.96 -21.34
CA ALA A 329 -5.80 14.42 -22.67
C ALA A 329 -5.14 13.62 -23.81
N ILE A 330 -3.91 13.15 -23.62
CA ILE A 330 -3.22 12.29 -24.60
C ILE A 330 -3.68 10.82 -24.53
N TRP A 331 -4.33 10.39 -23.44
CA TRP A 331 -4.71 8.99 -23.26
C TRP A 331 -5.64 8.46 -24.37
N PRO A 332 -6.76 9.12 -24.72
CA PRO A 332 -7.63 8.67 -25.81
C PRO A 332 -6.93 8.66 -27.18
N PHE A 333 -6.03 9.61 -27.43
CA PHE A 333 -5.22 9.61 -28.65
C PHE A 333 -4.31 8.38 -28.72
N ALA A 334 -3.63 8.04 -27.62
CA ALA A 334 -2.77 6.88 -27.56
C ALA A 334 -3.54 5.57 -27.77
N GLU A 335 -4.76 5.48 -27.25
CA GLU A 335 -5.67 4.35 -27.52
C GLU A 335 -6.05 4.27 -28.99
N LYS A 336 -6.48 5.39 -29.59
CA LYS A 336 -6.85 5.46 -31.01
C LYS A 336 -5.72 5.02 -31.94
N GLU A 337 -4.47 5.34 -31.59
CA GLU A 337 -3.30 4.93 -32.37
C GLU A 337 -2.80 3.50 -32.05
N GLY A 338 -3.43 2.79 -31.10
CA GLY A 338 -3.03 1.45 -30.68
C GLY A 338 -1.72 1.41 -29.88
N ARG A 339 -1.35 2.52 -29.22
CA ARG A 339 -0.06 2.70 -28.53
C ARG A 339 -0.22 3.15 -27.07
N LEU A 340 -1.36 2.77 -26.46
CA LEU A 340 -1.65 3.05 -25.06
C LEU A 340 -0.57 2.51 -24.13
N ARG A 341 -0.13 1.26 -24.37
CA ARG A 341 0.87 0.59 -23.54
C ARG A 341 2.18 1.39 -23.50
N GLU A 342 2.63 1.84 -24.66
CA GLU A 342 3.83 2.65 -24.83
C GLU A 342 3.67 4.03 -24.19
N TRP A 343 2.50 4.67 -24.36
CA TRP A 343 2.19 5.95 -23.76
C TRP A 343 2.26 5.92 -22.24
N LEU A 344 1.55 4.99 -21.61
CA LEU A 344 1.52 4.86 -20.15
C LEU A 344 2.93 4.57 -19.60
N ARG A 345 3.69 3.70 -20.27
CA ARG A 345 5.08 3.40 -19.89
C ARG A 345 5.98 4.63 -20.02
N ALA A 346 5.91 5.35 -21.14
CA ALA A 346 6.73 6.54 -21.38
C ALA A 346 6.40 7.65 -20.38
N ALA A 347 5.11 7.98 -20.22
CA ALA A 347 4.65 9.00 -19.30
C ALA A 347 5.04 8.66 -17.84
N ALA A 348 4.71 7.46 -17.37
CA ALA A 348 5.01 7.07 -15.99
C ALA A 348 6.52 7.00 -15.71
N THR A 349 7.31 6.45 -16.63
CA THR A 349 8.78 6.44 -16.51
C THR A 349 9.35 7.86 -16.51
N GLY A 350 8.86 8.71 -17.41
CA GLY A 350 9.22 10.12 -17.49
C GLY A 350 9.01 10.86 -16.17
N ILE A 351 7.84 10.68 -15.59
CA ILE A 351 7.42 11.31 -14.33
C ILE A 351 8.20 10.79 -13.12
N TRP A 352 8.31 9.47 -12.96
CA TRP A 352 8.77 8.85 -11.71
C TRP A 352 10.26 8.50 -11.68
N SER A 353 10.94 8.48 -12.83
CA SER A 353 12.34 8.05 -12.91
C SER A 353 13.27 9.02 -13.66
N GLN A 354 12.74 9.83 -14.58
CA GLN A 354 13.55 10.70 -15.45
C GLN A 354 13.40 12.19 -15.11
N GLY A 355 12.39 12.58 -14.34
CA GLY A 355 12.17 13.96 -13.90
C GLY A 355 11.60 14.86 -14.99
N ILE A 356 10.88 14.27 -15.96
CA ILE A 356 10.30 15.00 -17.08
C ILE A 356 9.07 15.77 -16.64
N ASN A 357 9.02 17.06 -16.96
CA ASN A 357 7.89 17.92 -16.64
C ASN A 357 6.77 17.76 -17.67
N ALA A 358 5.81 16.86 -17.39
CA ALA A 358 4.63 16.64 -18.22
C ALA A 358 3.72 17.87 -18.37
N ALA A 359 3.84 18.88 -17.48
CA ALA A 359 3.10 20.13 -17.58
C ALA A 359 3.67 21.10 -18.63
N SER A 360 4.79 20.77 -19.29
CA SER A 360 5.42 21.62 -20.32
C SER A 360 5.32 20.99 -21.71
N ASP A 361 5.27 21.80 -22.76
CA ASP A 361 5.25 21.30 -24.15
C ASP A 361 6.48 20.47 -24.48
N ASN A 362 7.68 20.94 -24.14
CA ASN A 362 8.91 20.19 -24.41
C ASN A 362 8.93 18.85 -23.66
N GLY A 363 8.50 18.83 -22.40
CA GLY A 363 8.43 17.60 -21.61
C GLY A 363 7.39 16.64 -22.17
N LEU A 364 6.18 17.12 -22.43
CA LEU A 364 5.11 16.29 -22.98
C LEU A 364 5.44 15.76 -24.38
N LYS A 365 6.01 16.60 -25.25
CA LYS A 365 6.52 16.22 -26.57
C LYS A 365 7.50 15.06 -26.46
N PHE A 366 8.49 15.16 -25.58
CA PHE A 366 9.46 14.09 -25.36
C PHE A 366 8.78 12.78 -24.92
N LEU A 367 7.78 12.85 -24.03
CA LEU A 367 7.03 11.66 -23.60
C LEU A 367 6.21 11.03 -24.73
N VAL A 368 5.54 11.86 -25.54
CA VAL A 368 4.74 11.43 -26.69
C VAL A 368 5.63 10.79 -27.75
N GLU A 369 6.73 11.42 -28.11
CA GLU A 369 7.67 10.91 -29.12
C GLU A 369 8.38 9.63 -28.63
N ASN A 370 8.74 9.53 -27.34
CA ASN A 370 9.28 8.30 -26.76
C ASN A 370 8.26 7.19 -26.65
N ALA A 371 6.97 7.53 -26.50
CA ALA A 371 5.94 6.53 -26.67
C ALA A 371 6.01 6.02 -28.10
N GLY A 372 6.34 6.86 -29.10
CA GLY A 372 6.34 6.61 -30.55
C GLY A 372 5.10 7.19 -31.24
N LEU A 373 4.45 8.15 -30.59
CA LEU A 373 3.30 8.90 -31.09
C LEU A 373 3.78 10.18 -31.79
N ASP A 374 3.02 10.68 -32.76
CA ASP A 374 3.31 11.94 -33.43
C ASP A 374 2.87 13.14 -32.57
N TRP A 375 3.82 14.00 -32.20
CA TRP A 375 3.54 15.18 -31.38
C TRP A 375 2.59 16.19 -32.04
N ASN A 376 2.69 16.41 -33.34
CA ASN A 376 1.87 17.39 -34.05
C ASN A 376 0.40 16.96 -34.14
N ARG A 377 0.13 15.65 -34.11
CA ARG A 377 -1.19 15.06 -33.99
C ARG A 377 -1.64 15.03 -32.52
N ALA A 378 -0.79 14.57 -31.61
CA ALA A 378 -1.08 14.47 -30.18
C ALA A 378 -1.48 15.81 -29.57
N ARG A 379 -0.75 16.89 -29.88
CA ARG A 379 -1.00 18.22 -29.29
C ARG A 379 -2.41 18.76 -29.58
N ARG A 380 -3.08 18.29 -30.63
CA ARG A 380 -4.46 18.70 -30.98
C ARG A 380 -5.50 18.17 -29.99
N TRP A 381 -5.16 17.12 -29.25
CA TRP A 381 -6.02 16.54 -28.21
C TRP A 381 -5.87 17.27 -26.87
N LEU A 382 -4.93 18.20 -26.73
CA LEU A 382 -4.75 18.94 -25.48
C LEU A 382 -5.86 19.98 -25.24
N ASP A 383 -6.54 20.39 -26.31
CA ASP A 383 -7.70 21.29 -26.26
C ASP A 383 -9.03 20.51 -26.20
N ASP A 384 -8.96 19.17 -26.17
CA ASP A 384 -10.10 18.27 -26.05
C ASP A 384 -10.31 17.90 -24.57
N ASP A 385 -11.53 18.07 -24.07
CA ASP A 385 -11.92 17.78 -22.69
C ASP A 385 -12.78 16.50 -22.56
N ASP A 386 -13.05 15.77 -23.64
CA ASP A 386 -13.89 14.55 -23.64
C ASP A 386 -13.33 13.44 -22.73
N TRP A 387 -12.00 13.44 -22.52
CA TRP A 387 -11.34 12.54 -21.58
C TRP A 387 -11.83 12.73 -20.14
N ARG A 388 -12.37 13.90 -19.77
CA ARG A 388 -12.84 14.20 -18.42
C ARG A 388 -14.06 13.36 -18.06
N GLU A 389 -15.02 13.24 -18.98
CA GLU A 389 -16.21 12.41 -18.78
C GLU A 389 -15.82 10.94 -18.65
N GLN A 390 -14.91 10.46 -19.50
CA GLN A 390 -14.39 9.09 -19.42
C GLN A 390 -13.63 8.83 -18.10
N ALA A 391 -12.83 9.79 -17.63
CA ALA A 391 -12.12 9.70 -16.37
C ALA A 391 -13.06 9.67 -15.16
N GLU A 392 -14.17 10.40 -15.24
CA GLU A 392 -15.22 10.40 -14.22
C GLU A 392 -15.97 9.07 -14.20
N ALA A 393 -16.38 8.57 -15.37
CA ALA A 393 -16.99 7.25 -15.49
C ALA A 393 -16.07 6.12 -14.98
N ASN A 394 -14.76 6.20 -15.27
CA ASN A 394 -13.76 5.27 -14.74
C ASN A 394 -13.72 5.33 -13.20
N ARG A 395 -13.74 6.53 -12.63
CA ARG A 395 -13.74 6.71 -11.17
C ARG A 395 -15.00 6.12 -10.55
N ASP A 396 -16.17 6.42 -11.12
CA ASP A 396 -17.44 5.96 -10.59
C ASP A 396 -17.56 4.44 -10.67
N ALA A 397 -17.08 3.83 -11.75
CA ALA A 397 -16.98 2.37 -11.85
C ALA A 397 -16.04 1.77 -10.79
N MET A 398 -14.90 2.42 -10.49
CA MET A 398 -13.98 1.97 -9.45
C MET A 398 -14.62 2.05 -8.05
N MET A 399 -15.32 3.15 -7.77
CA MET A 399 -15.99 3.38 -6.48
C MET A 399 -17.19 2.45 -6.29
N ALA A 400 -17.98 2.22 -7.34
CA ALA A 400 -19.08 1.26 -7.33
C ALA A 400 -18.59 -0.18 -7.08
N ALA A 401 -17.40 -0.52 -7.58
CA ALA A 401 -16.74 -1.80 -7.29
C ALA A 401 -15.99 -1.82 -5.94
N GLY A 402 -16.20 -0.83 -5.07
CA GLY A 402 -15.72 -0.85 -3.68
C GLY A 402 -14.30 -0.32 -3.46
N SER A 403 -13.69 0.38 -4.43
CA SER A 403 -12.35 0.95 -4.29
C SER A 403 -12.32 2.46 -4.61
N TRP A 404 -11.50 3.21 -3.88
CA TRP A 404 -11.25 4.65 -4.13
C TRP A 404 -9.79 4.94 -4.52
N GLY A 405 -8.89 3.99 -4.24
CA GLY A 405 -7.45 4.12 -4.37
C GLY A 405 -6.93 3.55 -5.68
N VAL A 406 -5.64 3.80 -5.96
CA VAL A 406 -4.95 3.24 -7.14
C VAL A 406 -3.54 2.79 -6.78
N PRO A 407 -2.98 1.77 -7.48
CA PRO A 407 -3.65 0.98 -8.49
C PRO A 407 -4.70 0.05 -7.85
N SER A 408 -5.80 -0.16 -8.55
CA SER A 408 -6.80 -1.17 -8.21
C SER A 408 -7.09 -2.01 -9.43
N PHE A 409 -7.40 -3.28 -9.17
CA PHE A 409 -7.56 -4.31 -10.17
C PHE A 409 -8.93 -4.92 -10.01
N MET A 410 -9.73 -4.89 -11.06
CA MET A 410 -11.00 -5.60 -11.12
C MET A 410 -10.82 -6.82 -12.01
N THR A 411 -11.00 -8.00 -11.45
CA THR A 411 -11.15 -9.26 -12.20
C THR A 411 -12.63 -9.41 -12.59
N GLN A 412 -13.12 -10.64 -12.81
CA GLN A 412 -14.54 -10.83 -13.11
C GLN A 412 -15.44 -10.40 -11.95
N ASP A 413 -15.12 -10.86 -10.73
CA ASP A 413 -15.98 -10.69 -9.56
C ASP A 413 -15.25 -10.04 -8.36
N ASP A 414 -13.97 -9.71 -8.51
CA ASP A 414 -13.14 -9.29 -7.39
C ASP A 414 -12.38 -7.99 -7.61
N MET A 415 -12.48 -7.09 -6.63
CA MET A 415 -11.74 -5.83 -6.56
C MET A 415 -10.57 -5.98 -5.60
N VAL A 416 -9.35 -5.76 -6.11
CA VAL A 416 -8.10 -5.85 -5.36
C VAL A 416 -7.34 -4.53 -5.44
N TRP A 417 -7.03 -3.93 -4.29
CA TRP A 417 -6.31 -2.65 -4.20
C TRP A 417 -4.84 -2.85 -3.80
N GLY A 418 -3.92 -2.23 -4.55
CA GLY A 418 -2.50 -2.17 -4.21
C GLY A 418 -1.59 -2.87 -5.23
N GLN A 419 -0.36 -2.37 -5.35
CA GLN A 419 0.67 -2.95 -6.24
C GLN A 419 1.33 -4.22 -5.67
N ASP A 420 1.07 -4.51 -4.40
CA ASP A 420 1.63 -5.58 -3.58
C ASP A 420 0.62 -6.73 -3.38
N ARG A 421 -0.34 -6.88 -4.31
CA ARG A 421 -1.41 -7.91 -4.27
C ARG A 421 -1.45 -8.83 -5.49
N PHE A 422 -0.37 -8.91 -6.27
CA PHE A 422 -0.34 -9.71 -7.51
C PHE A 422 -0.61 -11.21 -7.31
N ALA A 423 -0.25 -11.79 -6.17
CA ALA A 423 -0.62 -13.18 -5.88
C ALA A 423 -2.14 -13.33 -5.68
N ILE A 424 -2.78 -12.35 -5.04
CA ILE A 424 -4.23 -12.34 -4.83
C ILE A 424 -4.95 -12.13 -6.15
N ILE A 425 -4.47 -11.21 -7.00
CA ILE A 425 -5.04 -10.97 -8.34
C ILE A 425 -4.95 -12.25 -9.18
N GLU A 426 -3.79 -12.91 -9.19
CA GLU A 426 -3.61 -14.18 -9.92
C GLU A 426 -4.52 -15.29 -9.37
N ASN A 427 -4.62 -15.43 -8.05
CA ASN A 427 -5.51 -16.42 -7.43
C ASN A 427 -6.97 -16.15 -7.77
N SER A 428 -7.41 -14.89 -7.76
CA SER A 428 -8.79 -14.52 -8.16
C SER A 428 -9.06 -14.91 -9.61
N LEU A 429 -8.15 -14.61 -10.54
CA LEU A 429 -8.29 -15.00 -11.95
C LEU A 429 -8.43 -16.52 -12.11
N LEU A 430 -7.62 -17.29 -11.38
CA LEU A 430 -7.64 -18.76 -11.43
C LEU A 430 -8.87 -19.37 -10.73
N ALA A 431 -9.42 -18.72 -9.72
CA ALA A 431 -10.54 -19.22 -8.92
C ALA A 431 -11.90 -19.02 -9.61
N SER A 432 -12.13 -17.88 -10.28
CA SER A 432 -13.40 -17.51 -10.94
C SER A 432 -13.88 -18.46 -12.06
N ARG A 433 -13.24 -19.62 -12.24
CA ARG A 433 -13.58 -20.64 -13.24
C ARG A 433 -13.64 -22.08 -12.71
N ILE A 434 -13.35 -22.29 -11.42
CA ILE A 434 -13.66 -23.58 -10.78
C ILE A 434 -15.18 -23.69 -10.59
N ASP A 435 -15.84 -22.58 -10.25
CA ASP A 435 -17.29 -22.51 -10.01
C ASP A 435 -18.14 -22.52 -11.31
N ASP A 436 -17.52 -22.38 -12.49
CA ASP A 436 -18.19 -22.48 -13.81
C ASP A 436 -18.30 -23.94 -14.33
N LYS A 437 -17.80 -24.91 -13.56
CA LYS A 437 -17.73 -26.34 -13.94
C LYS A 437 -18.62 -27.28 -13.11
N ASP A 438 -19.34 -26.75 -12.13
CA ASP A 438 -20.41 -27.44 -11.38
C ASP A 438 -21.79 -26.96 -11.86
#